data_AF-A0A1V1PND7-F1
#
_entry.id   AF-A0A1V1PND7-F1
#
_cell.length_a   1.000
_cell.length_b   1.000
_cell.length_c   1.000
_cell.angle_alpha   90.00
_cell.angle_beta   90.00
_cell.angle_gamma   90.00
#
_symmetry.space_group_name_H-M   'P 1'
#
loop_
_entity.id
_entity.type
_entity.pdbx_description
1 polymer ?
#
loop_
_entity_poly.entity_id
_entity_poly.type
_entity_poly.pdbx_seq_one_letter_code
_entity_poly.pdbx_strand_id
1 'polypeptide(L)'
;MTAFPLAANLGAARAGNCPVARTEDEATNLAGGPVFLAMEEFAETFATPAAAEDAAPGLYGSGLYELIWRDDAWRVAMRYWRPAPPAPVARTAEAAAKKPLGRARTPEEARKLLGHPAELAHEVLPNLYSDHKQINRRHGALVKNGLAHIVEREGKFAVELTFWRPMHPPGVAAPLAPMERTELAERVAAPLKGPTPQAELDVGLFERIAPENPDVVLVTEEGDGRFRGSD
;
A
#
# COMPACT_ATOMS: atom_id res chain seq x y z
N MET A 1 19.29 -10.09 -23.25
CA MET A 1 18.52 -9.71 -22.05
C MET A 1 19.51 -9.19 -21.01
N THR A 2 19.41 -7.92 -20.64
CA THR A 2 20.35 -7.25 -19.72
C THR A 2 20.20 -7.80 -18.30
N ALA A 3 21.30 -7.99 -17.59
CA ALA A 3 21.30 -8.35 -16.17
C ALA A 3 21.45 -7.07 -15.35
N PHE A 4 20.56 -6.84 -14.39
CA PHE A 4 20.55 -5.65 -13.55
C PHE A 4 21.13 -5.97 -12.17
N PRO A 5 21.88 -5.06 -11.54
CA PRO A 5 22.36 -5.26 -10.17
C PRO A 5 21.21 -5.25 -9.16
N LEU A 6 21.32 -6.05 -8.10
CA LEU A 6 20.39 -6.09 -6.97
C LEU A 6 20.95 -5.31 -5.79
N ALA A 7 20.39 -4.14 -5.51
CA ALA A 7 20.93 -3.22 -4.53
C ALA A 7 19.84 -2.42 -3.79
N ALA A 8 20.15 -1.95 -2.57
CA ALA A 8 19.21 -1.15 -1.78
C ALA A 8 19.02 0.28 -2.29
N ASN A 9 20.01 0.81 -3.02
CA ASN A 9 20.05 2.16 -3.57
C ASN A 9 21.04 2.23 -4.76
N LEU A 10 20.98 3.33 -5.52
CA LEU A 10 21.87 3.60 -6.66
C LEU A 10 23.36 3.52 -6.31
N GLY A 11 23.79 4.04 -5.16
CA GLY A 11 25.19 4.01 -4.75
C GLY A 11 25.75 2.59 -4.61
N ALA A 12 24.97 1.71 -3.98
CA ALA A 12 25.31 0.30 -3.86
C ALA A 12 25.26 -0.44 -5.22
N ALA A 13 24.33 -0.07 -6.12
CA ALA A 13 24.27 -0.62 -7.47
C ALA A 13 25.53 -0.28 -8.28
N ARG A 14 26.04 0.96 -8.15
CA ARG A 14 27.23 1.45 -8.85
C ARG A 14 28.54 0.84 -8.35
N ALA A 15 28.60 0.40 -7.09
CA ALA A 15 29.80 -0.18 -6.51
C ALA A 15 30.20 -1.52 -7.18
N GLY A 16 29.31 -2.15 -7.94
CA GLY A 16 29.62 -3.32 -8.78
C GLY A 16 29.86 -4.63 -8.03
N ASN A 17 29.69 -4.65 -6.71
CA ASN A 17 29.87 -5.82 -5.84
C ASN A 17 28.54 -6.48 -5.43
N CYS A 18 27.43 -6.08 -6.05
CA CYS A 18 26.12 -6.66 -5.80
C CYS A 18 25.82 -7.84 -6.73
N PRO A 19 24.98 -8.80 -6.30
CA PRO A 19 24.42 -9.82 -7.18
C PRO A 19 23.71 -9.19 -8.37
N VAL A 20 23.64 -9.91 -9.50
CA VAL A 20 22.91 -9.48 -10.69
C VAL A 20 21.82 -10.48 -11.04
N ALA A 21 20.71 -9.99 -11.59
CA ALA A 21 19.58 -10.80 -12.04
C ALA A 21 19.02 -10.28 -13.35
N ARG A 22 18.60 -11.17 -14.24
CA ARG A 22 18.00 -10.81 -15.54
C ARG A 22 16.49 -10.66 -15.45
N THR A 23 15.85 -11.38 -14.52
CA THR A 23 14.40 -11.39 -14.35
C THR A 23 14.01 -10.99 -12.94
N GLU A 24 12.74 -10.59 -12.78
CA GLU A 24 12.16 -10.29 -11.46
C GLU A 24 12.16 -11.52 -10.55
N ASP A 25 11.86 -12.70 -11.09
CA ASP A 25 11.87 -13.96 -10.33
C ASP A 25 13.27 -14.29 -9.79
N GLU A 26 14.32 -14.15 -10.62
CA GLU A 26 15.70 -14.33 -10.19
C GLU A 26 16.06 -13.34 -9.07
N ALA A 27 15.71 -12.07 -9.26
CA ALA A 27 15.98 -11.02 -8.30
C ALA A 27 15.22 -11.21 -6.97
N THR A 28 13.96 -11.63 -7.04
CA THR A 28 13.10 -11.94 -5.88
C THR A 28 13.68 -13.10 -5.07
N ASN A 29 14.12 -14.16 -5.76
CA ASN A 29 14.75 -15.30 -5.12
C ASN A 29 16.07 -14.91 -4.42
N LEU A 30 16.90 -14.09 -5.06
CA LEU A 30 18.14 -13.57 -4.47
C LEU A 30 17.90 -12.62 -3.29
N ALA A 31 16.85 -11.79 -3.37
CA ALA A 31 16.50 -10.83 -2.33
C ALA A 31 15.76 -11.46 -1.13
N GLY A 32 15.20 -12.66 -1.30
CA GLY A 32 14.35 -13.33 -0.31
C GLY A 32 12.99 -12.64 -0.13
N GLY A 33 12.53 -11.89 -1.13
CA GLY A 33 11.31 -11.08 -1.05
C GLY A 33 11.11 -10.22 -2.29
N PRO A 34 9.98 -9.49 -2.36
CA PRO A 34 9.63 -8.71 -3.54
C PRO A 34 10.72 -7.69 -3.90
N VAL A 35 10.95 -7.53 -5.19
CA VAL A 35 11.81 -6.50 -5.76
C VAL A 35 11.01 -5.67 -6.75
N PHE A 36 11.54 -4.51 -7.15
CA PHE A 36 11.04 -3.77 -8.30
C PHE A 36 12.22 -3.25 -9.11
N LEU A 37 12.01 -3.05 -10.41
CA LEU A 37 13.02 -2.43 -11.26
C LEU A 37 13.02 -0.92 -10.99
N ALA A 38 14.00 -0.46 -10.24
CA ALA A 38 14.19 0.96 -9.95
C ALA A 38 14.96 1.62 -11.10
N MET A 39 14.67 2.89 -11.35
CA MET A 39 15.43 3.77 -12.22
C MET A 39 15.71 5.05 -11.46
N GLU A 40 16.96 5.28 -11.08
CA GLU A 40 17.37 6.44 -10.28
C GLU A 40 18.43 7.26 -11.03
N GLU A 41 18.26 8.58 -10.99
CA GLU A 41 19.19 9.54 -11.58
C GLU A 41 20.41 9.73 -10.69
N PHE A 42 21.57 9.91 -11.33
CA PHE A 42 22.79 10.34 -10.67
C PHE A 42 22.57 11.75 -10.09
N ALA A 43 23.26 12.06 -8.99
CA ALA A 43 23.18 13.38 -8.39
C ALA A 43 23.87 14.43 -9.28
N GLU A 44 24.88 13.99 -10.04
CA GLU A 44 25.65 14.79 -10.96
C GLU A 44 24.88 15.08 -12.25
N THR A 45 25.12 16.27 -12.81
CA THR A 45 24.68 16.65 -14.16
C THR A 45 25.90 16.92 -15.04
N PHE A 46 25.75 16.72 -16.34
CA PHE A 46 26.86 16.74 -17.30
C PHE A 46 26.58 17.76 -18.41
N ALA A 47 27.61 18.50 -18.81
CA ALA A 47 27.51 19.46 -19.89
C ALA A 47 27.48 18.79 -21.28
N THR A 48 28.07 17.61 -21.41
CA THR A 48 28.17 16.87 -22.68
C THR A 48 27.86 15.38 -22.48
N PRO A 49 27.42 14.65 -23.53
CA PRO A 49 27.24 13.20 -23.46
C PRO A 49 28.55 12.46 -23.16
N ALA A 50 29.68 12.95 -23.68
CA ALA A 50 31.00 12.36 -23.42
C ALA A 50 31.36 12.39 -21.92
N ALA A 51 31.12 13.52 -21.25
CA ALA A 51 31.34 13.61 -19.81
C ALA A 51 30.41 12.68 -19.01
N ALA A 52 29.20 12.45 -19.50
CA ALA A 52 28.28 11.48 -18.91
C ALA A 52 28.77 10.03 -19.09
N GLU A 53 29.34 9.69 -20.25
CA GLU A 53 29.93 8.38 -20.53
C GLU A 53 31.17 8.10 -19.67
N ASP A 54 32.04 9.10 -19.46
CA ASP A 54 33.19 8.98 -18.58
C ASP A 54 32.78 8.64 -17.13
N ALA A 55 31.66 9.21 -16.66
CA ALA A 55 31.13 8.98 -15.31
C ALA A 55 30.35 7.65 -15.17
N ALA A 56 29.87 7.09 -16.28
CA ALA A 56 29.14 5.84 -16.33
C ALA A 56 29.65 4.97 -17.49
N PRO A 57 30.81 4.30 -17.32
CA PRO A 57 31.36 3.42 -18.35
C PRO A 57 30.33 2.36 -18.78
N GLY A 58 30.07 2.28 -20.09
CA GLY A 58 29.01 1.44 -20.64
C GLY A 58 27.63 2.10 -20.70
N LEU A 59 27.57 3.44 -20.60
CA LEU A 59 26.37 4.27 -20.84
C LEU A 59 25.65 3.82 -22.11
N TYR A 60 26.42 3.59 -23.17
CA TYR A 60 25.95 2.99 -24.41
C TYR A 60 26.29 1.49 -24.42
N GLY A 61 25.26 0.65 -24.58
CA GLY A 61 25.42 -0.79 -24.84
C GLY A 61 25.18 -1.75 -23.67
N SER A 62 25.27 -1.29 -22.41
CA SER A 62 24.95 -2.16 -21.26
C SER A 62 23.44 -2.40 -21.08
N GLY A 63 22.61 -1.43 -21.49
CA GLY A 63 21.18 -1.39 -21.18
C GLY A 63 20.86 -1.06 -19.71
N LEU A 64 21.89 -0.86 -18.88
CA LEU A 64 21.77 -0.46 -17.47
C LEU A 64 21.48 1.02 -17.34
N TYR A 65 22.04 1.83 -18.23
CA TYR A 65 21.97 3.27 -18.14
C TYR A 65 21.03 3.86 -19.17
N GLU A 66 20.50 5.04 -18.85
CA GLU A 66 19.74 5.89 -19.74
C GLU A 66 20.29 7.31 -19.64
N LEU A 67 20.52 7.92 -20.79
CA LEU A 67 20.96 9.30 -20.89
C LEU A 67 19.75 10.19 -21.16
N ILE A 68 19.52 11.16 -20.29
CA ILE A 68 18.35 12.04 -20.29
C ILE A 68 18.82 13.48 -20.46
N TRP A 69 18.16 14.24 -21.34
CA TRP A 69 18.34 15.69 -21.43
C TRP A 69 17.22 16.40 -20.67
N ARG A 70 17.55 17.14 -19.60
CA ARG A 70 16.57 17.90 -18.80
C ARG A 70 17.26 19.05 -18.05
N ASP A 71 16.57 20.18 -17.96
CA ASP A 71 17.04 21.38 -17.25
C ASP A 71 18.40 21.89 -17.80
N ASP A 72 18.53 21.91 -19.14
CA ASP A 72 19.75 22.32 -19.87
C ASP A 72 21.02 21.55 -19.49
N ALA A 73 20.87 20.32 -19.01
CA ALA A 73 21.99 19.42 -18.72
C ALA A 73 21.68 17.96 -19.08
N TRP A 74 22.74 17.21 -19.35
CA TRP A 74 22.70 15.76 -19.47
C TRP A 74 22.66 15.12 -18.09
N ARG A 75 21.82 14.11 -17.92
CA ARG A 75 21.65 13.35 -16.68
C ARG A 75 21.74 11.87 -17.00
N VAL A 76 22.39 11.10 -16.14
CA VAL A 76 22.46 9.64 -16.26
C VAL A 76 21.52 9.03 -15.25
N ALA A 77 20.64 8.15 -15.70
CA ALA A 77 19.85 7.28 -14.83
C ALA A 77 20.33 5.84 -14.97
N MET A 78 20.29 5.09 -13.87
CA MET A 78 20.64 3.66 -13.86
C MET A 78 19.46 2.82 -13.42
N ARG A 79 19.25 1.72 -14.13
CA ARG A 79 18.29 0.68 -13.80
C ARG A 79 18.94 -0.40 -12.96
N TYR A 80 18.27 -0.78 -11.88
CA TYR A 80 18.73 -1.82 -10.98
C TYR A 80 17.53 -2.46 -10.25
N TRP A 81 17.67 -3.71 -9.83
CA TRP A 81 16.68 -4.34 -8.95
C TRP A 81 16.82 -3.77 -7.55
N ARG A 82 15.71 -3.23 -7.02
CA ARG A 82 15.65 -2.74 -5.66
C ARG A 82 14.76 -3.65 -4.82
N PRO A 83 15.26 -4.22 -3.71
CA PRO A 83 14.40 -4.91 -2.75
C PRO A 83 13.31 -3.97 -2.26
N ALA A 84 12.06 -4.40 -2.40
CA ALA A 84 10.95 -3.67 -1.82
C ALA A 84 11.14 -3.59 -0.29
N PRO A 85 10.64 -2.52 0.35
CA PRO A 85 10.52 -2.53 1.79
C PRO A 85 9.60 -3.68 2.24
N PRO A 86 9.66 -4.10 3.50
CA PRO A 86 8.77 -5.11 4.04
C PRO A 86 7.29 -4.81 3.71
N ALA A 87 6.65 -5.75 3.03
CA ALA A 87 5.26 -5.64 2.59
C ALA A 87 4.32 -5.75 3.81
N PRO A 88 3.16 -5.08 3.79
CA PRO A 88 2.17 -5.21 4.85
C PRO A 88 1.73 -6.66 5.03
N VAL A 89 1.45 -7.05 6.27
CA VAL A 89 0.90 -8.38 6.59
C VAL A 89 -0.54 -8.22 7.06
N ALA A 90 -1.49 -8.80 6.35
CA ALA A 90 -2.91 -8.72 6.68
C ALA A 90 -3.72 -9.84 6.01
N ARG A 91 -4.98 -10.03 6.41
CA ARG A 91 -5.87 -11.03 5.79
C ARG A 91 -6.54 -10.58 4.52
N THR A 92 -6.70 -9.27 4.35
CA THR A 92 -7.38 -8.66 3.21
C THR A 92 -6.59 -7.44 2.74
N ALA A 93 -6.73 -7.08 1.47
CA ALA A 93 -6.08 -5.89 0.93
C ALA A 93 -6.50 -4.60 1.66
N GLU A 94 -7.77 -4.50 2.08
CA GLU A 94 -8.25 -3.34 2.84
C GLU A 94 -7.56 -3.21 4.20
N ALA A 95 -7.39 -4.33 4.91
CA ALA A 95 -6.68 -4.36 6.18
C ALA A 95 -5.20 -4.03 5.96
N ALA A 96 -4.57 -4.57 4.92
CA ALA A 96 -3.19 -4.24 4.56
C ALA A 96 -2.99 -2.75 4.28
N ALA A 97 -3.96 -2.09 3.65
CA ALA A 97 -3.92 -0.66 3.35
C ALA A 97 -4.16 0.24 4.57
N LYS A 98 -5.00 -0.19 5.53
CA LYS A 98 -5.44 0.66 6.67
C LYS A 98 -4.70 0.35 7.96
N LYS A 99 -4.73 -0.92 8.39
CA LYS A 99 -4.24 -1.39 9.70
C LYS A 99 -3.62 -2.78 9.54
N PRO A 100 -2.42 -2.87 8.94
CA PRO A 100 -1.73 -4.15 8.83
C PRO A 100 -1.29 -4.65 10.21
N LEU A 101 -1.15 -5.96 10.36
CA LEU A 101 -0.65 -6.61 11.57
C LEU A 101 0.83 -6.31 11.83
N GLY A 102 1.55 -6.01 10.76
CA GLY A 102 2.96 -5.72 10.75
C GLY A 102 3.46 -5.67 9.32
N ARG A 103 4.78 -5.81 9.16
CA ARG A 103 5.42 -5.86 7.85
C ARG A 103 6.41 -7.01 7.80
N ALA A 104 6.53 -7.65 6.65
CA ALA A 104 7.43 -8.78 6.45
C ALA A 104 8.06 -8.70 5.06
N ARG A 105 9.31 -9.14 4.96
CA ARG A 105 10.01 -9.31 3.69
C ARG A 105 9.91 -10.75 3.20
N THR A 106 9.89 -11.72 4.12
CA THR A 106 9.90 -13.14 3.78
C THR A 106 8.60 -13.85 4.18
N PRO A 107 8.27 -15.01 3.56
CA PRO A 107 7.14 -15.83 3.97
C PRO A 107 7.22 -16.26 5.45
N GLU A 108 8.42 -16.50 5.98
CA GLU A 108 8.64 -16.93 7.37
C GLU A 108 8.35 -15.79 8.36
N GLU A 109 8.76 -14.57 8.03
CA GLU A 109 8.42 -13.38 8.82
C GLU A 109 6.92 -13.13 8.83
N ALA A 110 6.28 -13.23 7.66
CA ALA A 110 4.84 -13.09 7.54
C ALA A 110 4.10 -14.19 8.32
N ARG A 111 4.59 -15.44 8.25
CA ARG A 111 4.05 -16.56 9.03
C ARG A 111 4.10 -16.32 10.53
N LYS A 112 5.16 -15.71 11.05
CA LYS A 112 5.26 -15.36 12.48
C LYS A 112 4.17 -14.37 12.89
N LEU A 113 3.86 -13.39 12.04
CA LEU A 113 2.82 -12.39 12.31
C LEU A 113 1.41 -12.96 12.16
N LEU A 114 1.18 -13.79 11.13
CA LEU A 114 -0.13 -14.38 10.83
C LEU A 114 -0.48 -15.58 11.70
N GLY A 115 0.52 -16.30 12.20
CA GLY A 115 0.34 -17.61 12.85
C GLY A 115 0.07 -18.76 11.88
N HIS A 116 0.08 -18.50 10.57
CA HIS A 116 -0.25 -19.44 9.50
C HIS A 116 0.73 -19.30 8.33
N PRO A 117 0.90 -20.35 7.48
CA PRO A 117 1.64 -20.20 6.23
C PRO A 117 1.14 -18.99 5.45
N ALA A 118 2.07 -18.21 4.90
CA ALA A 118 1.77 -16.95 4.23
C ALA A 118 2.09 -17.06 2.74
N GLU A 119 1.27 -16.40 1.93
CA GLU A 119 1.55 -16.15 0.52
C GLU A 119 1.57 -14.64 0.26
N LEU A 120 2.34 -14.25 -0.74
CA LEU A 120 2.31 -12.89 -1.25
C LEU A 120 1.14 -12.79 -2.24
N ALA A 121 0.21 -11.88 -1.96
CA ALA A 121 -0.98 -11.67 -2.76
C ALA A 121 -0.97 -10.28 -3.41
N HIS A 122 -1.60 -10.21 -4.57
CA HIS A 122 -1.87 -8.98 -5.32
C HIS A 122 -3.39 -8.85 -5.44
N GLU A 123 -3.95 -7.80 -4.85
CA GLU A 123 -5.39 -7.58 -4.88
C GLU A 123 -5.70 -6.12 -5.19
N VAL A 124 -6.70 -5.92 -6.05
CA VAL A 124 -7.20 -4.59 -6.39
C VAL A 124 -8.15 -4.10 -5.30
N LEU A 125 -7.81 -2.96 -4.70
CA LEU A 125 -8.68 -2.28 -3.74
C LEU A 125 -9.98 -1.82 -4.43
N PRO A 126 -11.13 -1.88 -3.73
CA PRO A 126 -12.43 -1.58 -4.34
C PRO A 126 -12.63 -0.10 -4.68
N ASN A 127 -11.84 0.80 -4.08
CA ASN A 127 -11.97 2.24 -4.33
C ASN A 127 -11.45 2.60 -5.72
N LEU A 128 -12.32 3.20 -6.53
CA LEU A 128 -11.98 3.81 -7.81
C LEU A 128 -11.72 5.32 -7.65
N TYR A 129 -10.68 5.81 -8.31
CA TYR A 129 -10.22 7.19 -8.28
C TYR A 129 -10.36 7.80 -9.67
N SER A 130 -10.73 9.08 -9.72
CA SER A 130 -10.87 9.83 -10.98
C SER A 130 -9.52 10.16 -11.64
N ASP A 131 -8.46 10.26 -10.85
CA ASP A 131 -7.14 10.67 -11.32
C ASP A 131 -6.00 10.03 -10.49
N HIS A 132 -4.79 10.06 -11.07
CA HIS A 132 -3.58 9.58 -10.41
C HIS A 132 -3.17 10.43 -9.19
N LYS A 133 -3.58 11.70 -9.12
CA LYS A 133 -3.18 12.61 -8.04
C LYS A 133 -3.80 12.19 -6.71
N GLN A 134 -5.07 11.76 -6.72
CA GLN A 134 -5.75 11.24 -5.54
C GLN A 134 -5.12 9.94 -5.05
N ILE A 135 -4.76 9.04 -5.97
CA ILE A 135 -4.04 7.81 -5.63
C ILE A 135 -2.70 8.14 -5.00
N ASN A 136 -1.89 8.98 -5.63
CA ASN A 136 -0.57 9.34 -5.11
C ASN A 136 -0.63 10.04 -3.76
N ARG A 137 -1.69 10.81 -3.49
CA ARG A 137 -1.90 11.42 -2.17
C ARG A 137 -2.13 10.38 -1.07
N ARG A 138 -2.86 9.29 -1.34
CA ARG A 138 -3.22 8.27 -0.33
C ARG A 138 -2.23 7.11 -0.27
N HIS A 139 -1.79 6.65 -1.43
CA HIS A 139 -1.01 5.41 -1.62
C HIS A 139 0.36 5.66 -2.24
N GLY A 140 0.75 6.90 -2.50
CA GLY A 140 1.98 7.22 -3.23
C GLY A 140 3.24 6.66 -2.57
N ALA A 141 3.27 6.51 -1.24
CA ALA A 141 4.37 5.84 -0.56
C ALA A 141 4.48 4.35 -0.92
N LEU A 142 3.35 3.65 -1.08
CA LEU A 142 3.33 2.24 -1.46
C LEU A 142 3.70 2.09 -2.95
N VAL A 143 3.17 2.97 -3.80
CA VAL A 143 3.48 3.00 -5.25
C VAL A 143 4.96 3.26 -5.50
N LYS A 144 5.55 4.28 -4.85
CA LYS A 144 6.98 4.59 -4.98
C LYS A 144 7.91 3.47 -4.51
N ASN A 145 7.42 2.62 -3.61
CA ASN A 145 8.17 1.52 -3.03
C ASN A 145 7.91 0.17 -3.74
N GLY A 146 7.16 0.17 -4.85
CA GLY A 146 6.83 -1.04 -5.59
C GLY A 146 5.92 -2.01 -4.84
N LEU A 147 5.23 -1.56 -3.79
CA LEU A 147 4.26 -2.36 -3.02
C LEU A 147 2.82 -2.16 -3.50
N ALA A 148 2.60 -1.24 -4.44
CA ALA A 148 1.30 -1.02 -5.04
C ALA A 148 1.45 -0.58 -6.50
N HIS A 149 0.52 -1.01 -7.35
CA HIS A 149 0.43 -0.60 -8.75
C HIS A 149 -0.87 0.13 -9.02
N ILE A 150 -0.81 1.13 -9.89
CA ILE A 150 -2.00 1.83 -10.37
C ILE A 150 -2.51 1.06 -11.58
N VAL A 151 -3.76 0.61 -11.52
CA VAL A 151 -4.40 -0.15 -12.60
C VAL A 151 -5.64 0.59 -13.08
N GLU A 152 -5.93 0.51 -14.38
CA GLU A 152 -7.15 1.09 -14.93
C GLU A 152 -8.32 0.12 -14.79
N ARG A 153 -9.47 0.63 -14.33
CA ARG A 153 -10.73 -0.10 -14.20
C ARG A 153 -11.90 0.80 -14.49
N GLU A 154 -12.79 0.36 -15.38
CA GLU A 154 -14.06 1.04 -15.65
C GLU A 154 -13.88 2.52 -16.05
N GLY A 155 -12.81 2.82 -16.80
CA GLY A 155 -12.44 4.20 -17.19
C GLY A 155 -11.97 5.08 -16.03
N LYS A 156 -11.62 4.47 -14.89
CA LYS A 156 -11.08 5.10 -13.68
C LYS A 156 -9.80 4.37 -13.26
N PHE A 157 -9.20 4.79 -12.15
CA PHE A 157 -7.99 4.20 -11.61
C PHE A 157 -8.27 3.47 -10.30
N ALA A 158 -7.70 2.29 -10.12
CA ALA A 158 -7.70 1.55 -8.88
C ALA A 158 -6.25 1.30 -8.42
N VAL A 159 -6.12 0.81 -7.19
CA VAL A 159 -4.82 0.45 -6.61
C VAL A 159 -4.78 -1.04 -6.40
N GLU A 160 -3.88 -1.72 -7.10
CA GLU A 160 -3.49 -3.08 -6.79
C GLU A 160 -2.42 -3.05 -5.70
N LEU A 161 -2.67 -3.75 -4.60
CA LEU A 161 -1.78 -3.77 -3.44
C LEU A 161 -1.11 -5.14 -3.32
N THR A 162 0.20 -5.11 -3.08
CA THR A 162 1.00 -6.29 -2.74
C THR A 162 1.11 -6.41 -1.21
N PHE A 163 0.67 -7.54 -0.66
CA PHE A 163 0.70 -7.79 0.78
C PHE A 163 0.79 -9.29 1.09
N TRP A 164 1.25 -9.61 2.30
CA TRP A 164 1.25 -10.99 2.79
C TRP A 164 -0.09 -11.34 3.40
N ARG A 165 -0.70 -12.42 2.92
CA ARG A 165 -1.94 -12.98 3.46
C ARG A 165 -1.76 -14.44 3.85
N PRO A 166 -2.58 -14.96 4.77
CA PRO A 166 -2.51 -16.37 5.14
C PRO A 166 -3.00 -17.24 3.99
N MET A 167 -2.27 -18.33 3.70
CA MET A 167 -2.72 -19.35 2.76
C MET A 167 -3.89 -20.12 3.35
N HIS A 168 -5.00 -20.20 2.62
CA HIS A 168 -6.16 -21.01 3.00
C HIS A 168 -6.57 -21.99 1.90
N PRO A 169 -7.03 -23.18 2.27
CA PRO A 169 -7.83 -24.00 1.37
C PRO A 169 -9.06 -23.20 0.91
N PRO A 170 -9.47 -23.31 -0.36
CA PRO A 170 -10.69 -22.67 -0.84
C PRO A 170 -11.89 -22.98 0.07
N GLY A 171 -12.64 -21.95 0.47
CA GLY A 171 -13.87 -22.10 1.27
C GLY A 171 -13.70 -22.15 2.79
N VAL A 172 -12.47 -22.05 3.33
CA VAL A 172 -12.22 -21.99 4.77
C VAL A 172 -11.93 -20.56 5.19
N ALA A 173 -12.73 -20.03 6.14
CA ALA A 173 -12.46 -18.73 6.72
C ALA A 173 -11.11 -18.75 7.46
N ALA A 174 -10.33 -17.71 7.22
CA ALA A 174 -9.01 -17.52 7.81
C ALA A 174 -9.08 -17.49 9.36
N PRO A 175 -8.40 -18.38 10.11
CA PRO A 175 -8.36 -18.34 11.58
C PRO A 175 -7.51 -17.17 12.11
N LEU A 176 -8.06 -16.35 13.04
CA LEU A 176 -7.50 -15.05 13.50
C LEU A 176 -6.06 -15.12 14.04
N ALA A 177 -5.26 -14.08 13.74
CA ALA A 177 -3.88 -13.97 14.18
C ALA A 177 -3.84 -13.69 15.70
N PRO A 178 -2.74 -13.99 16.40
CA PRO A 178 -2.65 -13.73 17.85
C PRO A 178 -3.04 -12.31 18.25
N MET A 179 -2.55 -11.30 17.53
CA MET A 179 -2.85 -9.90 17.82
C MET A 179 -4.32 -9.54 17.57
N GLU A 180 -4.93 -10.09 16.51
CA GLU A 180 -6.36 -9.89 16.23
C GLU A 180 -7.24 -10.57 17.29
N ARG A 181 -6.81 -11.73 17.80
CA ARG A 181 -7.48 -12.41 18.92
C ARG A 181 -7.42 -11.56 20.19
N THR A 182 -6.28 -10.94 20.46
CA THR A 182 -6.14 -10.00 21.59
C THR A 182 -7.03 -8.78 21.41
N GLU A 183 -6.99 -8.11 20.25
CA GLU A 183 -7.83 -6.94 19.98
C GLU A 183 -9.33 -7.29 20.05
N LEU A 184 -9.73 -8.45 19.53
CA LEU A 184 -11.11 -8.91 19.64
C LEU A 184 -11.49 -9.20 21.10
N ALA A 185 -10.60 -9.85 21.86
CA ALA A 185 -10.84 -10.10 23.28
C ALA A 185 -10.96 -8.79 24.07
N GLU A 186 -10.14 -7.79 23.78
CA GLU A 186 -10.22 -6.44 24.37
C GLU A 186 -11.55 -5.75 24.01
N ARG A 187 -11.97 -5.83 22.74
CA ARG A 187 -13.27 -5.26 22.30
C ARG A 187 -14.47 -5.98 22.93
N VAL A 188 -14.39 -7.28 23.12
CA VAL A 188 -15.44 -8.08 23.78
C VAL A 188 -15.47 -7.81 25.29
N ALA A 189 -14.31 -7.61 25.91
CA ALA A 189 -14.20 -7.26 27.32
C ALA A 189 -14.52 -5.77 27.59
N ALA A 190 -14.51 -4.92 26.56
CA ALA A 190 -14.87 -3.51 26.70
C ALA A 190 -16.34 -3.39 27.13
N PRO A 191 -16.63 -2.63 28.21
CA PRO A 191 -17.99 -2.47 28.68
C PRO A 191 -18.85 -1.77 27.61
N LEU A 192 -20.02 -2.35 27.32
CA LEU A 192 -20.98 -1.82 26.33
C LEU A 192 -21.50 -0.42 26.68
N LYS A 193 -21.33 0.03 27.93
CA LYS A 193 -21.60 1.38 28.40
C LYS A 193 -20.34 1.96 29.01
N GLY A 194 -20.03 3.22 28.68
CA GLY A 194 -18.98 3.97 29.38
C GLY A 194 -19.27 4.09 30.89
N PRO A 195 -18.25 4.33 31.72
CA PRO A 195 -18.43 4.50 33.17
C PRO A 195 -19.25 5.74 33.53
N THR A 196 -19.21 6.76 32.67
CA THR A 196 -20.12 7.90 32.70
C THR A 196 -21.39 7.55 31.93
N PRO A 197 -22.59 7.85 32.49
CA PRO A 197 -23.79 7.95 31.68
C PRO A 197 -23.47 8.79 30.45
N GLN A 198 -23.84 8.30 29.26
CA GLN A 198 -23.86 9.14 28.08
C GLN A 198 -24.69 10.36 28.46
N ALA A 199 -24.10 11.56 28.42
CA ALA A 199 -24.84 12.79 28.70
C ALA A 199 -26.11 12.75 27.84
N GLU A 200 -27.27 13.03 28.44
CA GLU A 200 -28.58 12.97 27.79
C GLU A 200 -28.48 13.60 26.39
N LEU A 201 -28.33 12.73 25.38
CA LEU A 201 -28.62 13.12 24.02
C LEU A 201 -30.14 13.11 24.00
N ASP A 202 -30.74 14.28 24.19
CA ASP A 202 -32.14 14.54 23.85
C ASP A 202 -32.31 14.31 22.34
N VAL A 203 -32.26 13.04 21.91
CA VAL A 203 -32.79 12.60 20.64
C VAL A 203 -34.28 12.47 20.86
N GLY A 204 -34.99 13.58 20.67
CA GLY A 204 -36.43 13.57 20.60
C GLY A 204 -36.86 12.70 19.42
N LEU A 205 -37.30 11.47 19.68
CA LEU A 205 -38.12 10.70 18.76
C LEU A 205 -39.47 11.41 18.67
N PHE A 206 -39.62 12.30 17.69
CA PHE A 206 -40.90 12.91 17.41
C PHE A 206 -41.76 11.91 16.62
N GLU A 207 -42.58 11.17 17.33
CA GLU A 207 -43.59 10.32 16.71
C GLU A 207 -44.65 11.22 16.04
N ARG A 208 -44.67 11.22 14.70
CA ARG A 208 -45.80 11.74 13.93
C ARG A 208 -46.56 10.57 13.34
N ILE A 209 -47.84 10.50 13.66
CA ILE A 209 -48.79 9.58 13.02
C ILE A 209 -48.85 9.96 11.53
N ALA A 210 -48.68 8.97 10.64
CA ALA A 210 -48.77 9.20 9.21
C ALA A 210 -50.15 9.77 8.86
N PRO A 211 -50.24 10.90 8.13
CA PRO A 211 -51.53 11.51 7.81
C PRO A 211 -52.44 10.61 6.95
N GLU A 212 -51.87 9.59 6.32
CA GLU A 212 -52.57 8.67 5.41
C GLU A 212 -53.02 7.37 6.10
N ASN A 213 -52.46 7.02 7.28
CA ASN A 213 -52.84 5.83 8.03
C ASN A 213 -52.48 5.97 9.53
N PRO A 214 -53.49 5.99 10.44
CA PRO A 214 -53.25 6.18 11.87
C PRO A 214 -52.49 5.03 12.56
N ASP A 215 -52.37 3.86 11.92
CA ASP A 215 -51.66 2.70 12.46
C ASP A 215 -50.16 2.68 12.12
N VAL A 216 -49.66 3.70 11.41
CA VAL A 216 -48.25 3.78 10.97
C VAL A 216 -47.57 5.01 11.59
N VAL A 217 -46.52 4.77 12.36
CA VAL A 217 -45.65 5.81 12.92
C VAL A 217 -44.47 6.04 11.98
N LEU A 218 -44.30 7.27 11.50
CA LEU A 218 -43.16 7.67 10.69
C LEU A 218 -42.07 8.24 11.61
N VAL A 219 -40.88 7.63 11.56
CA VAL A 219 -39.70 8.09 12.32
C VAL A 219 -38.78 8.84 11.36
N THR A 220 -38.60 10.15 11.58
CA THR A 220 -37.63 10.96 10.84
C THR A 220 -36.52 11.43 11.77
N GLU A 221 -35.27 11.02 11.48
CA GLU A 221 -34.07 11.62 12.09
C GLU A 221 -33.82 12.99 11.45
N GLU A 222 -34.50 14.04 11.92
CA GLU A 222 -34.12 15.43 11.64
C GLU A 222 -33.72 16.12 12.94
N GLY A 223 -32.42 16.19 13.20
CA GLY A 223 -31.83 17.01 14.25
C GLY A 223 -30.93 18.08 13.67
N ASP A 224 -31.40 19.33 13.60
CA ASP A 224 -30.62 20.53 13.21
C ASP A 224 -29.65 21.00 14.31
N GLY A 225 -29.75 20.48 15.54
CA GLY A 225 -28.79 20.80 16.60
C GLY A 225 -28.88 22.22 17.17
N ARG A 226 -30.01 22.93 16.99
CA ARG A 226 -30.25 24.21 17.69
C ARG A 226 -31.42 24.14 18.67
N PHE A 227 -31.09 24.41 19.94
CA PHE A 227 -32.06 24.72 20.99
C PHE A 227 -32.85 25.99 20.65
N ARG A 228 -34.18 25.92 20.68
CA ARG A 228 -35.05 27.07 20.94
C ARG A 228 -36.01 26.72 22.07
N GLY A 229 -35.67 27.20 23.25
CA GLY A 229 -36.58 27.32 24.39
C GLY A 229 -36.11 28.49 25.25
N SER A 230 -36.93 29.54 25.27
CA SER A 230 -37.19 30.42 26.43
C SER A 230 -36.01 30.99 27.22
N ASP A 231 -35.65 32.23 26.91
CA ASP A 231 -36.19 33.41 27.62
C ASP A 231 -36.77 34.41 26.61
#